data_AF-A0A2L0TQ32-F1
#
_entry.id   AF-A0A2L0TQ32-F1
#
_cell.length_a   1.000
_cell.length_b   1.000
_cell.length_c   1.000
_cell.angle_alpha   90.00
_cell.angle_beta   90.00
_cell.angle_gamma   90.00
#
_symmetry.space_group_name_H-M   'P 1'
#
loop_
_entity.id
_entity.type
_entity.pdbx_description
1 polymer ?
#
loop_
_entity_poly.entity_id
_entity_poly.type
_entity_poly.pdbx_seq_one_letter_code
_entity_poly.pdbx_strand_id
1 'polypeptide(L)'
;MRAWILLACVLSQGAWALSPCEKSSSVGSWCEVNIEALHPTQGGVGQLQVDTTARELADKSEKQLDKLMKKKEIPIVIAPDGGYWLVDRHHLAKALWQQGVKQVRVKVIARLQDWANFWSQMQNNHWAWLKDERGQPLTPEQLPGHIGELPDYPYRTLAGLLQDAGYFSKKGQVYFVEFAWASWLGQQMAWQPIDEVNLADRLAEAKRLACSSKASDLPGYPGKQCRVNQPRTAG
;
A
#
# COMPACT_ATOMS: atom_id res chain seq x y z
N MET A 1 -3.92 -23.79 -19.95
CA MET A 1 -2.54 -23.26 -19.85
C MET A 1 -2.55 -21.84 -20.39
N ARG A 2 -2.71 -20.82 -19.54
CA ARG A 2 -2.67 -19.42 -19.97
C ARG A 2 -1.22 -18.96 -19.90
N ALA A 3 -0.64 -18.63 -21.05
CA ALA A 3 0.70 -18.11 -21.16
C ALA A 3 0.77 -16.77 -20.40
N TRP A 4 1.53 -16.75 -19.32
CA TRP A 4 1.96 -15.52 -18.68
C TRP A 4 2.96 -14.89 -19.67
N ILE A 5 2.48 -13.93 -20.46
CA ILE A 5 3.40 -13.06 -21.21
C ILE A 5 4.15 -12.30 -20.12
N LEU A 6 5.34 -12.77 -19.78
CA LEU A 6 6.30 -12.02 -18.98
C LEU A 6 6.46 -10.68 -19.68
N LEU A 7 5.95 -9.61 -19.05
CA LEU A 7 6.21 -8.25 -19.46
C LEU A 7 7.70 -7.99 -19.15
N ALA A 8 8.60 -8.62 -19.91
CA ALA A 8 9.98 -8.19 -20.02
C ALA A 8 9.98 -6.90 -20.85
N CYS A 9 9.30 -5.87 -20.35
CA CYS A 9 9.54 -4.50 -20.78
C CYS A 9 10.94 -4.17 -20.27
N VAL A 10 11.93 -4.45 -21.11
CA VAL A 10 13.14 -3.65 -21.19
C VAL A 10 12.62 -2.23 -21.39
N LEU A 11 12.48 -1.48 -20.29
CA LEU A 11 12.26 -0.04 -20.32
C LEU A 11 13.41 0.49 -21.17
N SER A 12 13.07 0.89 -22.39
CA SER A 12 14.06 1.41 -23.33
C SER A 12 14.80 2.55 -22.65
N GLN A 13 16.13 2.51 -22.69
CA GLN A 13 17.01 3.56 -22.17
C GLN A 13 16.86 4.82 -23.03
N GLY A 14 15.69 5.45 -22.98
CA GLY A 14 15.46 6.75 -23.58
C GLY A 14 16.08 7.85 -22.71
N ALA A 15 16.16 9.06 -23.27
CA ALA A 15 16.61 10.31 -22.61
C ALA A 15 15.79 10.75 -21.37
N TRP A 16 15.02 9.82 -20.79
CA TRP A 16 14.10 9.98 -19.67
C TRP A 16 14.32 8.93 -18.56
N ALA A 17 15.25 7.99 -18.74
CA ALA A 17 15.69 7.10 -17.67
C ALA A 17 16.32 7.97 -16.57
N LEU A 18 15.78 7.88 -15.36
CA LEU A 18 16.34 8.64 -14.25
C LEU A 18 17.66 8.00 -13.83
N SER A 19 18.57 8.80 -13.27
CA SER A 19 19.77 8.23 -12.65
C SER A 19 19.39 7.27 -11.53
N PRO A 20 20.16 6.19 -11.30
CA PRO A 20 20.00 5.37 -10.11
C PRO A 20 20.04 6.21 -8.84
N CYS A 21 19.27 5.84 -7.83
CA CYS A 21 19.39 6.48 -6.53
C CYS A 21 20.76 6.17 -5.93
N GLU A 22 21.29 7.14 -5.20
CA GLU A 22 22.52 7.05 -4.44
C GLU A 22 22.21 7.37 -2.97
N LYS A 23 23.07 6.95 -2.06
CA LYS A 23 23.00 7.34 -0.64
C LYS A 23 22.96 8.85 -0.43
N SER A 24 23.55 9.59 -1.39
CA SER A 24 23.63 11.06 -1.47
C SER A 24 22.44 11.72 -2.19
N SER A 25 21.54 10.97 -2.83
CA SER A 25 20.44 11.54 -3.64
C SER A 25 19.62 12.56 -2.85
N SER A 26 19.52 13.78 -3.36
CA SER A 26 18.90 14.90 -2.66
C SER A 26 17.43 14.63 -2.30
N VAL A 27 17.00 15.11 -1.13
CA VAL A 27 15.57 15.11 -0.75
C VAL A 27 14.78 15.93 -1.76
N GLY A 28 13.62 15.42 -2.17
CA GLY A 28 12.77 15.98 -3.22
C GLY A 28 13.10 15.52 -4.64
N SER A 29 14.24 14.84 -4.84
CA SER A 29 14.64 14.33 -6.14
C SER A 29 13.91 13.04 -6.53
N TRP A 30 13.95 12.74 -7.83
CA TRP A 30 13.47 11.49 -8.41
C TRP A 30 14.67 10.69 -8.94
N CYS A 31 14.69 9.40 -8.68
CA CYS A 31 15.73 8.48 -9.15
C CYS A 31 15.14 7.05 -9.31
N GLU A 32 15.92 6.12 -9.84
CA GLU A 32 15.51 4.71 -10.00
C GLU A 32 16.12 3.80 -8.93
N VAL A 33 15.35 2.82 -8.47
CA VAL A 33 15.80 1.77 -7.55
C VAL A 33 15.38 0.43 -8.11
N ASN A 34 16.24 -0.59 -7.95
CA ASN A 34 15.83 -1.97 -8.16
C ASN A 34 14.74 -2.29 -7.14
N ILE A 35 13.56 -2.70 -7.61
CA ILE A 35 12.40 -2.93 -6.74
C ILE A 35 12.69 -3.95 -5.62
N GLU A 36 13.62 -4.87 -5.83
CA GLU A 36 14.05 -5.87 -4.85
C GLU A 36 14.91 -5.26 -3.72
N ALA A 37 15.46 -4.07 -3.92
CA ALA A 37 16.20 -3.30 -2.91
C ALA A 37 15.29 -2.39 -2.06
N LEU A 38 13.98 -2.37 -2.31
CA LEU A 38 13.04 -1.63 -1.47
C LEU A 38 12.69 -2.43 -0.22
N HIS A 39 12.97 -1.85 0.94
CA HIS A 39 12.55 -2.37 2.23
C HIS A 39 11.14 -1.88 2.59
N PRO A 40 10.17 -2.77 2.86
CA PRO A 40 8.86 -2.38 3.37
C PRO A 40 8.94 -1.70 4.74
N THR A 41 7.95 -0.86 5.04
CA THR A 41 7.77 -0.22 6.36
C THR A 41 6.44 -0.59 7.00
N GLN A 42 5.81 -1.65 6.52
CA GLN A 42 4.57 -2.23 7.06
C GLN A 42 4.63 -3.75 7.03
N GLY A 43 3.93 -4.41 7.96
CA GLY A 43 4.01 -5.86 8.11
C GLY A 43 3.36 -6.68 6.99
N GLY A 44 2.39 -6.13 6.24
CA GLY A 44 1.68 -6.86 5.18
C GLY A 44 0.78 -5.97 4.33
N VAL A 45 0.16 -6.54 3.30
CA VAL A 45 -0.72 -5.85 2.34
C VAL A 45 -2.00 -6.66 2.11
N GLY A 46 -3.06 -6.05 1.61
CA GLY A 46 -4.23 -6.80 1.14
C GLY A 46 -3.95 -7.43 -0.22
N GLN A 47 -3.74 -8.74 -0.29
CA GLN A 47 -3.25 -9.44 -1.49
C GLN A 47 -4.23 -9.34 -2.66
N LEU A 48 -5.54 -9.49 -2.43
CA LEU A 48 -6.55 -9.35 -3.49
C LEU A 48 -6.54 -7.94 -4.11
N GLN A 49 -6.21 -6.90 -3.33
CA GLN A 49 -6.05 -5.54 -3.84
C GLN A 49 -4.76 -5.42 -4.68
N VAL A 50 -3.69 -6.10 -4.28
CA VAL A 50 -2.45 -6.20 -5.09
C VAL A 50 -2.73 -6.90 -6.40
N ASP A 51 -3.39 -8.05 -6.39
CA ASP A 51 -3.68 -8.84 -7.60
C ASP A 51 -4.61 -8.09 -8.57
N THR A 52 -5.57 -7.32 -8.03
CA THR A 52 -6.41 -6.42 -8.85
C THR A 52 -5.57 -5.31 -9.48
N THR A 53 -4.69 -4.68 -8.69
CA THR A 53 -3.76 -3.65 -9.21
C THR A 53 -2.84 -4.25 -10.28
N ALA A 54 -2.32 -5.47 -10.08
CA ALA A 54 -1.44 -6.14 -11.02
C ALA A 54 -2.15 -6.42 -12.36
N ARG A 55 -3.40 -6.87 -12.33
CA ARG A 55 -4.25 -7.02 -13.53
C ARG A 55 -4.46 -5.68 -14.25
N GLU A 56 -4.80 -4.62 -13.51
CA GLU A 56 -4.96 -3.28 -14.08
C GLU A 56 -3.68 -2.72 -14.72
N LEU A 57 -2.51 -3.12 -14.22
CA LEU A 57 -1.20 -2.76 -14.78
C LEU A 57 -0.90 -3.56 -16.05
N ALA A 58 -1.23 -4.86 -16.08
CA ALA A 58 -1.00 -5.73 -17.24
C ALA A 58 -1.71 -5.22 -18.51
N ASP A 59 -2.86 -4.56 -18.35
CA ASP A 59 -3.64 -3.99 -19.45
C ASP A 59 -3.10 -2.63 -19.98
N LYS A 60 -2.01 -2.10 -19.40
CA LYS A 60 -1.45 -0.79 -19.77
C LYS A 60 -0.32 -0.93 -20.78
N SER A 61 -0.34 -0.08 -21.80
CA SER A 61 0.83 0.17 -22.66
C SER A 61 1.98 0.80 -21.86
N GLU A 62 3.21 0.70 -22.37
CA GLU A 62 4.40 1.31 -21.78
C GLU A 62 4.22 2.81 -21.49
N LYS A 63 3.61 3.55 -22.43
CA LYS A 63 3.30 4.99 -22.26
C LYS A 63 2.32 5.25 -21.11
N GLN A 64 1.34 4.38 -20.91
CA GLN A 64 0.39 4.50 -19.80
C GLN A 64 1.04 4.14 -18.47
N LEU A 65 1.94 3.15 -18.44
CA LEU A 65 2.74 2.81 -17.27
C LEU A 65 3.67 3.95 -16.88
N ASP A 66 4.43 4.52 -17.81
CA ASP A 66 5.29 5.69 -17.56
C ASP A 66 4.48 6.87 -17.00
N LYS A 67 3.34 7.19 -17.62
CA LYS A 67 2.43 8.23 -17.11
C LYS A 67 1.93 7.92 -15.70
N LEU A 68 1.60 6.66 -15.42
CA LEU A 68 1.18 6.23 -14.08
C LEU A 68 2.31 6.41 -13.08
N MET A 69 3.54 5.98 -13.39
CA MET A 69 4.71 6.11 -12.50
C MET A 69 5.09 7.57 -12.24
N LYS A 70 4.96 8.45 -13.24
CA LYS A 70 5.14 9.91 -13.06
C LYS A 70 4.07 10.52 -12.16
N LYS A 71 2.84 10.01 -12.20
CA LYS A 71 1.71 10.50 -11.40
C LYS A 71 1.69 9.93 -9.98
N LYS A 72 1.97 8.63 -9.84
CA LYS A 72 1.93 7.91 -8.57
C LYS A 72 3.32 7.99 -7.97
N GLU A 73 3.54 9.01 -7.14
CA GLU A 73 4.78 9.11 -6.37
C GLU A 73 4.92 7.86 -5.48
N ILE A 74 6.04 7.14 -5.64
CA ILE A 74 6.48 6.03 -4.77
C ILE A 74 7.53 6.63 -3.82
N PRO A 75 7.14 7.09 -2.62
CA PRO A 75 8.04 7.79 -1.73
C PRO A 75 8.94 6.82 -0.96
N ILE A 76 10.21 7.19 -0.83
CA ILE A 76 11.19 6.44 -0.05
C ILE A 76 11.93 7.35 0.94
N VAL A 77 12.42 6.72 2.02
CA VAL A 77 13.41 7.29 2.92
C VAL A 77 14.72 6.55 2.72
N ILE A 78 15.82 7.28 2.62
CA ILE A 78 17.17 6.69 2.58
C ILE A 78 17.69 6.60 4.02
N ALA A 79 18.07 5.39 4.44
CA ALA A 79 18.61 5.11 5.76
C ALA A 79 20.12 5.46 5.87
N PRO A 80 20.71 5.48 7.08
CA PRO A 80 22.10 5.88 7.28
C PRO A 80 23.12 4.97 6.60
N ASP A 81 22.79 3.71 6.33
CA ASP A 81 23.60 2.78 5.55
C ASP A 81 23.47 2.98 4.03
N GLY A 82 22.41 3.65 3.58
CA GLY A 82 22.05 3.81 2.17
C GLY A 82 20.85 2.96 1.72
N GLY A 83 20.24 2.18 2.61
CA GLY A 83 19.07 1.38 2.31
C GLY A 83 17.83 2.22 1.96
N TYR A 84 17.00 1.71 1.05
CA TYR A 84 15.81 2.42 0.54
C TYR A 84 14.54 1.88 1.19
N TRP A 85 13.91 2.67 2.05
CA TRP A 85 12.72 2.27 2.80
C TRP A 85 11.45 2.86 2.15
N LEU A 86 10.57 2.00 1.65
CA LEU A 86 9.31 2.39 1.02
C LEU A 86 8.30 2.81 2.08
N VAL A 87 7.82 4.06 2.05
CA VAL A 87 6.96 4.59 3.11
C VAL A 87 5.47 4.70 2.77
N ASP A 88 5.12 4.63 1.48
CA ASP A 88 3.73 4.53 0.99
C ASP A 88 3.75 3.75 -0.33
N ARG A 89 2.59 3.29 -0.78
CA ARG A 89 2.36 2.57 -2.05
C ARG A 89 2.85 1.12 -2.06
N HIS A 90 2.91 0.44 -0.91
CA HIS A 90 3.29 -0.98 -0.83
C HIS A 90 2.46 -1.90 -1.72
N HIS A 91 1.14 -1.66 -1.86
CA HIS A 91 0.31 -2.43 -2.81
C HIS A 91 0.73 -2.24 -4.27
N LEU A 92 1.02 -1.00 -4.68
CA LEU A 92 1.47 -0.71 -6.05
C LEU A 92 2.87 -1.29 -6.30
N ALA A 93 3.79 -1.12 -5.35
CA ALA A 93 5.14 -1.69 -5.44
C ALA A 93 5.08 -3.22 -5.55
N LYS A 94 4.26 -3.89 -4.72
CA LYS A 94 4.10 -5.34 -4.80
C LYS A 94 3.46 -5.78 -6.12
N ALA A 95 2.48 -5.03 -6.63
CA ALA A 95 1.86 -5.33 -7.92
C ALA A 95 2.87 -5.18 -9.08
N LEU A 96 3.70 -4.14 -9.07
CA LEU A 96 4.79 -3.96 -10.04
C LEU A 96 5.80 -5.12 -9.97
N TRP A 97 6.18 -5.54 -8.75
CA TRP A 97 7.07 -6.68 -8.53
C TRP A 97 6.47 -7.97 -9.10
N GLN A 98 5.18 -8.25 -8.84
CA GLN A 98 4.48 -9.42 -9.40
C GLN A 98 4.41 -9.42 -10.93
N GLN A 99 4.36 -8.23 -11.55
CA GLN A 99 4.41 -8.07 -13.01
C GLN A 99 5.83 -8.19 -13.59
N GLY A 100 6.85 -8.40 -12.74
CA GLY A 100 8.24 -8.57 -13.17
C GLY A 100 9.00 -7.26 -13.42
N VAL A 101 8.43 -6.11 -13.03
CA VAL A 101 9.12 -4.81 -13.12
C VAL A 101 10.37 -4.86 -12.25
N LYS A 102 11.54 -4.52 -12.82
CA LYS A 102 12.82 -4.56 -12.11
C LYS A 102 13.26 -3.22 -11.56
N GLN A 103 13.02 -2.14 -12.30
CA GLN A 103 13.39 -0.78 -11.88
C GLN A 103 12.13 0.04 -11.65
N VAL A 104 12.10 0.79 -10.55
CA VAL A 104 10.99 1.68 -10.23
C VAL A 104 11.49 3.09 -9.99
N ARG A 105 10.75 4.05 -10.55
CA ARG A 105 10.91 5.47 -10.27
C ARG A 105 10.41 5.75 -8.85
N VAL A 106 11.28 6.30 -8.01
CA VAL A 106 10.96 6.66 -6.62
C VAL A 106 11.23 8.14 -6.38
N LYS A 107 10.61 8.68 -5.32
CA LYS A 107 10.84 10.04 -4.83
C LYS A 107 11.50 9.98 -3.46
N VAL A 108 12.67 10.59 -3.32
CA VAL A 108 13.36 10.68 -2.02
C VAL A 108 12.65 11.72 -1.18
N ILE A 109 11.99 11.32 -0.09
CA ILE A 109 11.28 12.26 0.79
C ILE A 109 12.06 12.62 2.05
N ALA A 110 13.01 11.80 2.45
CA ALA A 110 13.93 12.10 3.54
C ALA A 110 15.22 11.26 3.44
N ARG A 111 16.26 11.74 4.11
CA ARG A 111 17.51 11.03 4.36
C ARG A 111 17.79 11.06 5.86
N LEU A 112 17.70 9.93 6.51
CA LEU A 112 17.99 9.81 7.94
C LEU A 112 19.45 9.40 8.12
N GLN A 113 20.16 10.05 9.04
CA GLN A 113 21.60 9.85 9.25
C GLN A 113 21.92 9.11 10.57
N ASP A 114 20.95 8.96 11.45
CA ASP A 114 21.13 8.39 12.79
C ASP A 114 20.37 7.07 12.93
N TRP A 115 21.12 5.98 13.08
CA TRP A 115 20.56 4.63 13.28
C TRP A 115 19.87 4.47 14.64
N ALA A 116 20.38 5.11 15.69
CA ALA A 116 19.81 4.99 17.03
C ALA A 116 18.38 5.55 17.09
N ASN A 117 18.10 6.57 16.27
CA ASN A 117 16.80 7.21 16.18
C ASN A 117 16.06 6.92 14.86
N PHE A 118 16.49 5.95 14.06
CA PHE A 118 15.89 5.71 12.75
C PHE A 118 14.40 5.35 12.86
N TRP A 119 14.08 4.32 13.63
CA TRP A 119 12.70 3.83 13.76
C TRP A 119 11.78 4.79 14.50
N SER A 120 12.28 5.50 15.51
CA SER A 120 11.50 6.54 16.20
C SER A 120 11.15 7.67 15.23
N GLN A 121 12.09 8.11 14.38
CA GLN A 121 11.81 9.09 13.33
C GLN A 121 10.82 8.56 12.28
N MET A 122 10.97 7.31 11.82
CA MET A 122 10.03 6.69 10.88
C MET A 122 8.61 6.64 11.45
N GLN A 123 8.44 6.28 12.72
CA GLN A 123 7.12 6.26 13.36
C GLN A 123 6.56 7.66 13.62
N ASN A 124 7.37 8.58 14.13
CA ASN A 124 6.96 9.96 14.44
C ASN A 124 6.55 10.75 13.18
N ASN A 125 7.13 10.43 12.02
CA ASN A 125 6.74 11.01 10.73
C ASN A 125 5.64 10.21 10.01
N HIS A 126 5.09 9.17 10.65
CA HIS A 126 4.08 8.29 10.06
C HIS A 126 4.52 7.62 8.75
N TRP A 127 5.80 7.21 8.68
CA TRP A 127 6.40 6.50 7.54
C TRP A 127 6.47 4.98 7.74
N ALA A 128 6.19 4.49 8.94
CA ALA A 128 6.15 3.06 9.25
C ALA A 128 4.90 2.68 10.04
N TRP A 129 4.32 1.54 9.67
CA TRP A 129 3.23 0.87 10.38
C TRP A 129 3.75 -0.44 10.98
N LEU A 130 4.18 -0.39 12.24
CA LEU A 130 4.74 -1.54 12.96
C LEU A 130 3.66 -2.31 13.73
N LYS A 131 2.65 -2.79 13.00
CA LYS A 131 1.64 -3.70 13.56
C LYS A 131 1.27 -4.81 12.57
N ASP A 132 0.92 -5.98 13.11
CA ASP A 132 0.49 -7.15 12.35
C ASP A 132 -0.95 -7.04 11.81
N GLU A 133 -1.48 -8.08 11.15
CA GLU A 133 -2.83 -8.03 10.60
C GLU A 133 -3.93 -7.88 11.66
N ARG A 134 -3.60 -8.22 12.93
CA ARG A 134 -4.49 -8.15 14.09
C ARG A 134 -4.28 -6.89 14.92
N GLY A 135 -3.40 -6.00 14.48
CA GLY A 135 -3.07 -4.76 15.16
C GLY A 135 -2.13 -4.93 16.35
N GLN A 136 -1.51 -6.11 16.53
CA GLN A 136 -0.47 -6.32 17.55
C GLN A 136 0.83 -5.64 17.14
N PRO A 137 1.63 -5.12 18.09
CA PRO A 137 2.90 -4.48 17.78
C PRO A 137 3.88 -5.44 17.07
N LEU A 138 4.62 -4.90 16.10
CA LEU A 138 5.79 -5.55 15.51
C LEU A 138 7.05 -4.79 15.93
N THR A 139 8.15 -5.51 16.13
CA THR A 139 9.48 -4.91 16.09
C THR A 139 9.90 -4.71 14.63
N PRO A 140 10.80 -3.76 14.35
CA PRO A 140 11.23 -3.54 12.97
C PRO A 140 11.87 -4.75 12.30
N GLU A 141 12.53 -5.62 13.06
CA GLU A 141 13.19 -6.84 12.57
C GLU A 141 12.18 -7.90 12.09
N GLN A 142 10.90 -7.75 12.49
CA GLN A 142 9.81 -8.62 12.03
C GLN A 142 9.20 -8.15 10.70
N LEU A 143 9.60 -6.97 10.19
CA LEU A 143 9.17 -6.54 8.87
C LEU A 143 9.80 -7.43 7.79
N PRO A 144 9.08 -7.70 6.68
CA PRO A 144 9.65 -8.43 5.55
C PRO A 144 10.89 -7.71 5.00
N GLY A 145 11.87 -8.47 4.51
CA GLY A 145 13.14 -7.91 4.01
C GLY A 145 12.97 -7.20 2.67
N HIS A 146 12.04 -7.68 1.85
CA HIS A 146 11.78 -7.14 0.51
C HIS A 146 10.29 -7.10 0.15
N ILE A 147 9.91 -6.25 -0.83
CA ILE A 147 8.51 -6.05 -1.26
C ILE A 147 7.77 -7.35 -1.62
N GLY A 148 8.45 -8.31 -2.23
CA GLY A 148 7.84 -9.59 -2.62
C GLY A 148 7.38 -10.46 -1.44
N GLU A 149 7.94 -10.27 -0.25
CA GLU A 149 7.68 -11.08 0.95
C GLU A 149 6.50 -10.57 1.78
N LEU A 150 5.96 -9.38 1.47
CA LEU A 150 4.84 -8.81 2.23
C LEU A 150 3.67 -9.82 2.32
N PRO A 151 3.32 -10.36 3.49
CA PRO A 151 2.22 -11.30 3.62
C PRO A 151 0.86 -10.66 3.29
N ASP A 152 -0.14 -11.51 3.08
CA ASP A 152 -1.53 -11.09 2.92
C ASP A 152 -2.16 -10.75 4.28
N TYR A 153 -2.72 -9.56 4.38
CA TYR A 153 -3.59 -9.09 5.46
C TYR A 153 -5.00 -8.94 4.87
N PRO A 154 -5.86 -9.98 4.89
CA PRO A 154 -7.08 -9.98 4.08
C PRO A 154 -8.07 -8.87 4.43
N TYR A 155 -8.16 -8.52 5.72
CA TYR A 155 -8.98 -7.38 6.17
C TYR A 155 -8.48 -6.03 5.67
N ARG A 156 -7.21 -5.92 5.25
CA ARG A 156 -6.66 -4.72 4.60
C ARG A 156 -7.24 -4.52 3.20
N THR A 157 -7.51 -5.60 2.47
CA THR A 157 -8.29 -5.57 1.21
C THR A 157 -9.70 -5.06 1.51
N LEU A 158 -10.36 -5.67 2.49
CA LEU A 158 -11.75 -5.35 2.85
C LEU A 158 -11.90 -3.86 3.25
N ALA A 159 -10.98 -3.35 4.07
CA ALA A 159 -10.96 -1.94 4.47
C ALA A 159 -10.70 -1.01 3.27
N GLY A 160 -9.83 -1.38 2.33
CA GLY A 160 -9.61 -0.62 1.10
C GLY A 160 -10.89 -0.50 0.27
N LEU A 161 -11.57 -1.61 0.02
CA LEU A 161 -12.83 -1.63 -0.74
C LEU A 161 -13.96 -0.87 -0.02
N LEU A 162 -13.98 -0.94 1.31
CA LEU A 162 -14.93 -0.20 2.14
C LEU A 162 -14.70 1.32 2.05
N GLN A 163 -13.43 1.76 2.03
CA GLN A 163 -13.05 3.15 1.77
C GLN A 163 -13.47 3.60 0.38
N ASP A 164 -13.17 2.81 -0.65
CA ASP A 164 -13.51 3.13 -2.05
C ASP A 164 -15.04 3.21 -2.24
N ALA A 165 -15.80 2.42 -1.48
CA ALA A 165 -17.26 2.49 -1.44
C ALA A 165 -17.81 3.67 -0.62
N GLY A 166 -16.96 4.52 -0.03
CA GLY A 166 -17.34 5.73 0.69
C GLY A 166 -17.83 5.52 2.13
N TYR A 167 -17.58 4.35 2.73
CA TYR A 167 -18.06 4.03 4.08
C TYR A 167 -17.13 4.52 5.20
N PHE A 168 -15.96 5.07 4.85
CA PHE A 168 -15.18 5.94 5.72
C PHE A 168 -14.26 6.80 4.86
N SER A 169 -13.74 7.89 5.42
CA SER A 169 -12.95 8.86 4.67
C SER A 169 -11.66 9.23 5.40
N LYS A 170 -10.60 9.49 4.64
CA LYS A 170 -9.40 10.15 5.13
C LYS A 170 -9.67 11.64 5.21
N LYS A 171 -10.09 12.14 6.37
CA LYS A 171 -10.22 13.58 6.64
C LYS A 171 -9.01 14.05 7.45
N GLY A 172 -8.38 15.14 7.02
CA GLY A 172 -7.20 15.70 7.71
C GLY A 172 -5.96 14.81 7.63
N GLN A 173 -5.02 15.01 8.56
CA GLN A 173 -3.76 14.28 8.66
C GLN A 173 -3.93 13.00 9.48
N VAL A 174 -4.80 12.09 9.02
CA VAL A 174 -4.94 10.77 9.65
C VAL A 174 -4.29 9.71 8.78
N TYR A 175 -3.24 9.10 9.31
CA TYR A 175 -2.43 8.09 8.64
C TYR A 175 -2.92 6.68 8.96
N PHE A 176 -2.68 5.73 8.06
CA PHE A 176 -2.98 4.31 8.26
C PHE A 176 -4.45 3.98 8.60
N VAL A 177 -5.39 4.83 8.22
CA VAL A 177 -6.83 4.70 8.53
C VAL A 177 -7.35 3.31 8.16
N GLU A 178 -7.02 2.79 6.98
CA GLU A 178 -7.45 1.47 6.54
C GLU A 178 -6.91 0.33 7.41
N PHE A 179 -5.76 0.48 8.08
CA PHE A 179 -5.27 -0.54 9.01
C PHE A 179 -6.06 -0.53 10.32
N ALA A 180 -6.46 0.64 10.82
CA ALA A 180 -7.36 0.74 11.97
C ALA A 180 -8.72 0.08 11.66
N TRP A 181 -9.28 0.39 10.48
CA TRP A 181 -10.51 -0.23 10.01
C TRP A 181 -10.35 -1.73 9.78
N ALA A 182 -9.26 -2.20 9.19
CA ALA A 182 -8.99 -3.62 8.98
C ALA A 182 -8.96 -4.39 10.31
N SER A 183 -8.24 -3.86 11.30
CA SER A 183 -8.12 -4.48 12.62
C SER A 183 -9.47 -4.57 13.34
N TRP A 184 -10.24 -3.48 13.29
CA TRP A 184 -11.57 -3.43 13.91
C TRP A 184 -12.57 -4.36 13.20
N LEU A 185 -12.60 -4.38 11.86
CA LEU A 185 -13.44 -5.29 11.09
C LEU A 185 -13.08 -6.75 11.40
N GLY A 186 -11.79 -7.06 11.51
CA GLY A 186 -11.29 -8.37 11.93
C GLY A 186 -11.89 -8.80 13.26
N GLN A 187 -11.85 -7.93 14.26
CA GLN A 187 -12.46 -8.20 15.57
C GLN A 187 -13.98 -8.37 15.49
N GLN A 188 -14.69 -7.48 14.79
CA GLN A 188 -16.15 -7.54 14.69
C GLN A 188 -16.64 -8.78 13.93
N MET A 189 -15.87 -9.25 12.96
CA MET A 189 -16.19 -10.39 12.10
C MET A 189 -15.46 -11.67 12.54
N ALA A 190 -14.90 -11.68 13.76
CA ALA A 190 -14.20 -12.82 14.36
C ALA A 190 -13.11 -13.44 13.47
N TRP A 191 -12.42 -12.60 12.69
CA TRP A 191 -11.33 -12.98 11.79
C TRP A 191 -11.70 -14.10 10.80
N GLN A 192 -12.97 -14.15 10.40
CA GLN A 192 -13.41 -15.11 9.39
C GLN A 192 -12.64 -14.92 8.08
N PRO A 193 -12.37 -16.00 7.32
CA PRO A 193 -11.61 -15.92 6.08
C PRO A 193 -12.21 -14.94 5.08
N ILE A 194 -11.32 -14.28 4.34
CA ILE A 194 -11.64 -13.41 3.21
C ILE A 194 -10.88 -13.93 1.99
N ASP A 195 -11.60 -14.28 0.94
CA ASP A 195 -11.07 -14.75 -0.34
C ASP A 195 -11.93 -14.19 -1.49
N GLU A 196 -11.56 -14.46 -2.75
CA GLU A 196 -12.32 -13.98 -3.91
C GLU A 196 -13.79 -14.44 -3.93
N VAL A 197 -14.08 -15.62 -3.38
CA VAL A 197 -15.42 -16.22 -3.41
C VAL A 197 -16.34 -15.51 -2.42
N ASN A 198 -15.86 -15.25 -1.22
CA ASN A 198 -16.68 -14.65 -0.14
C ASN A 198 -16.54 -13.12 -0.02
N LEU A 199 -15.65 -12.48 -0.78
CA LEU A 199 -15.33 -11.06 -0.68
C LEU A 199 -16.57 -10.15 -0.76
N ALA A 200 -17.51 -10.48 -1.65
CA ALA A 200 -18.73 -9.69 -1.84
C ALA A 200 -19.61 -9.68 -0.57
N ASP A 201 -19.78 -10.85 0.05
CA ASP A 201 -20.56 -11.01 1.28
C ASP A 201 -19.86 -10.33 2.47
N ARG A 202 -18.54 -10.51 2.57
CA ARG A 202 -17.70 -9.86 3.59
C ARG A 202 -17.77 -8.34 3.46
N LEU A 203 -17.76 -7.81 2.25
CA LEU A 203 -17.92 -6.38 1.99
C LEU A 203 -19.33 -5.88 2.35
N ALA A 204 -20.37 -6.65 2.06
CA ALA A 204 -21.74 -6.31 2.47
C ALA A 204 -21.89 -6.27 4.00
N GLU A 205 -21.24 -7.19 4.71
CA GLU A 205 -21.16 -7.18 6.18
C GLU A 205 -20.38 -5.98 6.71
N ALA A 206 -19.19 -5.71 6.16
CA ALA A 206 -18.36 -4.57 6.53
C ALA A 206 -19.10 -3.23 6.36
N LYS A 207 -19.89 -3.08 5.29
CA LYS A 207 -20.73 -1.90 5.06
C LYS A 207 -21.77 -1.69 6.16
N ARG A 208 -22.44 -2.77 6.61
CA ARG A 208 -23.41 -2.72 7.71
C ARG A 208 -22.72 -2.33 9.02
N LEU A 209 -21.57 -2.93 9.31
CA LEU A 209 -20.76 -2.63 10.49
C LEU A 209 -20.29 -1.17 10.51
N ALA A 210 -19.80 -0.65 9.37
CA ALA A 210 -19.32 0.72 9.24
C ALA A 210 -20.39 1.79 9.47
N CYS A 211 -21.67 1.47 9.25
CA CYS A 211 -22.79 2.36 9.55
C CYS A 211 -23.31 2.23 10.99
N SER A 212 -22.80 1.28 11.78
CA SER A 212 -23.24 1.08 13.16
C SER A 212 -22.50 2.01 14.12
N SER A 213 -23.13 2.33 15.25
CA SER A 213 -22.50 3.11 16.33
C SER A 213 -21.24 2.47 16.89
N LYS A 214 -21.03 1.16 16.70
CA LYS A 214 -19.81 0.45 17.14
C LYS A 214 -18.55 0.96 16.45
N ALA A 215 -18.68 1.63 15.30
CA ALA A 215 -17.56 2.21 14.56
C ALA A 215 -17.30 3.69 14.91
N SER A 216 -17.99 4.26 15.91
CA SER A 216 -17.93 5.70 16.22
C SER A 216 -16.55 6.23 16.52
N ASP A 217 -15.70 5.38 17.10
CA ASP A 217 -14.36 5.75 17.55
C ASP A 217 -13.32 5.58 16.44
N LEU A 218 -13.72 5.03 15.28
CA LEU A 218 -12.82 4.85 14.15
C LEU A 218 -12.62 6.17 13.39
N PRO A 219 -11.38 6.44 12.95
CA PRO A 219 -11.09 7.60 12.13
C PRO A 219 -11.89 7.59 10.84
N GLY A 220 -12.50 8.73 10.51
CA GLY A 220 -13.26 8.87 9.28
C GLY A 220 -14.65 8.23 9.30
N TYR A 221 -15.15 7.83 10.48
CA TYR A 221 -16.50 7.29 10.67
C TYR A 221 -17.57 8.19 10.02
N PRO A 222 -18.46 7.63 9.18
CA PRO A 222 -19.46 8.41 8.43
C PRO A 222 -20.64 8.88 9.28
N GLY A 223 -20.89 8.27 10.44
CA GLY A 223 -22.02 8.65 11.31
C GLY A 223 -23.36 8.61 10.59
N LYS A 224 -24.21 9.63 10.83
CA LYS A 224 -25.54 9.76 10.21
C LYS A 224 -25.50 9.87 8.67
N GLN A 225 -24.33 10.13 8.08
CA GLN A 225 -24.16 10.19 6.63
C GLN A 225 -24.01 8.81 6.00
N CYS A 226 -23.82 7.76 6.81
CA CYS A 226 -23.69 6.40 6.32
C CYS A 226 -25.02 5.91 5.71
N ARG A 227 -24.95 5.37 4.49
CA ARG A 227 -26.11 4.86 3.78
C ARG A 227 -25.81 3.45 3.28
N VAL A 228 -26.39 2.46 3.96
CA VAL A 228 -26.40 1.07 3.48
C VAL A 228 -27.29 1.03 2.23
N ASN A 229 -26.78 0.51 1.11
CA ASN A 229 -27.50 0.34 -0.18
C ASN A 229 -27.81 1.63 -0.96
N GLN A 230 -26.83 2.51 -1.22
CA GLN A 230 -27.02 3.48 -2.32
C GLN A 230 -27.07 2.75 -3.68
N PRO A 231 -28.06 3.03 -4.55
CA PRO A 231 -27.98 2.59 -5.93
C PRO A 231 -26.74 3.20 -6.58
N ARG A 232 -26.01 2.42 -7.39
CA ARG A 232 -24.90 2.94 -8.20
C ARG A 232 -25.42 4.12 -9.01
N THR A 233 -25.03 5.34 -8.67
CA THR A 233 -25.08 6.44 -9.63
C THR A 233 -24.01 6.13 -10.67
N ALA A 234 -24.44 5.66 -11.84
CA ALA A 234 -23.59 5.61 -13.02
C ALA A 234 -23.17 7.05 -13.34
N GLY A 235 -21.87 7.30 -13.33
CA GLY A 235 -21.23 8.54 -13.74
C GLY A 235 -19.96 8.21 -14.51
#